data_AF-A0A1F2U9Y2-F1
#
_entry.id   AF-A0A1F2U9Y2-F1
#
_cell.length_a   1.000
_cell.length_b   1.000
_cell.length_c   1.000
_cell.angle_alpha   90.00
_cell.angle_beta   90.00
_cell.angle_gamma   90.00
#
_symmetry.space_group_name_H-M   'P 1'
#
loop_
_entity.id
_entity.type
_entity.pdbx_description
1 polymer ?
#
loop_
_entity_poly.entity_id
_entity_poly.type
_entity_poly.pdbx_seq_one_letter_code
_entity_poly.pdbx_strand_id
1 'polypeptide(L)'
;MRTLPILIALAAAASLADAGQLPTLGDAARKAEEGRKGAPPPAFRAKDLVGDVEWIITREGLEEYASARADIAALRRKTASLHTRLFETSRRAAKLADLAPALSAEPAIVQTLGRYKLSSRDYLRREQTLVNATAWAAQKALPDSLKSRPIRVQNVDFVRDNGVVIREITARYQKVETSPIWFNAARFVEKP
;
A
#
# COMPACT_ATOMS: atom_id res chain seq x y z
N MET A 1 68.24 -15.09 -6.23
CA MET A 1 67.40 -16.27 -6.60
C MET A 1 66.57 -16.67 -5.38
N ARG A 2 65.24 -16.84 -5.59
CA ARG A 2 64.27 -17.62 -4.78
C ARG A 2 63.85 -17.05 -3.41
N THR A 3 62.77 -16.27 -3.28
CA THR A 3 61.31 -16.60 -3.21
C THR A 3 60.81 -17.19 -1.88
N LEU A 4 59.94 -16.43 -1.20
CA LEU A 4 59.05 -16.82 -0.09
C LEU A 4 58.15 -18.02 -0.42
N PRO A 5 57.61 -18.69 0.61
CA PRO A 5 56.25 -19.21 0.54
C PRO A 5 55.32 -18.56 1.58
N ILE A 6 54.19 -18.08 1.06
CA ILE A 6 52.99 -17.62 1.76
C ILE A 6 52.23 -18.86 2.24
N LEU A 7 51.86 -18.92 3.52
CA LEU A 7 50.96 -19.95 4.05
C LEU A 7 49.51 -19.50 3.84
N ILE A 8 48.85 -20.11 2.85
CA ILE A 8 47.40 -20.08 2.64
C ILE A 8 46.83 -21.32 3.33
N ALA A 9 46.04 -21.13 4.39
CA ALA A 9 45.27 -22.21 4.98
C ALA A 9 43.90 -22.29 4.27
N LEU A 10 43.86 -23.13 3.23
CA LEU A 10 42.65 -23.57 2.55
C LEU A 10 42.11 -24.79 3.29
N ALA A 11 41.09 -24.62 4.14
CA ALA A 11 40.38 -25.74 4.73
C ALA A 11 39.17 -26.10 3.86
N ALA A 12 39.41 -27.01 2.92
CA ALA A 12 38.36 -27.78 2.26
C ALA A 12 37.96 -28.94 3.19
N ALA A 13 36.77 -28.88 3.77
CA ALA A 13 36.09 -30.05 4.30
C ALA A 13 34.91 -30.36 3.38
N ALA A 14 35.16 -31.20 2.39
CA ALA A 14 34.12 -31.92 1.68
C ALA A 14 33.75 -33.15 2.51
N SER A 15 32.54 -33.16 3.05
CA SER A 15 31.90 -34.38 3.52
C SER A 15 30.47 -34.40 2.97
N LEU A 16 30.31 -35.32 2.01
CA LEU A 16 29.10 -36.07 1.69
C LEU A 16 27.88 -35.28 1.21
N ALA A 17 27.65 -35.43 -0.10
CA ALA A 17 26.36 -35.25 -0.72
C ALA A 17 25.34 -36.17 -0.05
N ASP A 18 24.36 -35.59 0.63
CA ASP A 18 23.05 -36.19 0.76
C ASP A 18 22.19 -35.61 -0.38
N ALA A 19 21.95 -36.44 -1.38
CA ALA A 19 21.03 -36.13 -2.47
C ALA A 19 19.62 -36.45 -1.98
N GLY A 20 18.91 -35.45 -1.44
CA GLY A 20 17.54 -35.63 -1.00
C GLY A 20 16.84 -34.32 -0.65
N GLN A 21 15.95 -33.88 -1.54
CA GLN A 21 15.00 -32.77 -1.40
C GLN A 21 15.57 -31.36 -1.59
N LEU A 22 15.47 -30.88 -2.84
CA LEU A 22 15.28 -29.46 -3.12
C LEU A 22 14.11 -28.96 -2.24
N PRO A 23 14.28 -27.89 -1.44
CA PRO A 23 13.19 -27.31 -0.69
C PRO A 23 12.10 -26.92 -1.67
N THR A 24 10.91 -27.49 -1.50
CA THR A 24 9.78 -27.15 -2.35
C THR A 24 9.41 -25.69 -2.10
N LEU A 25 8.80 -25.00 -3.07
CA LEU A 25 8.26 -23.65 -2.87
C LEU A 25 7.31 -23.58 -1.65
N GLY A 26 6.67 -24.71 -1.31
CA GLY A 26 5.87 -24.89 -0.10
C GLY A 26 6.68 -24.84 1.19
N ASP A 27 7.89 -25.42 1.23
CA ASP A 27 8.76 -25.40 2.42
C ASP A 27 9.39 -24.02 2.65
N ALA A 28 9.74 -23.31 1.57
CA ALA A 28 10.21 -21.93 1.67
C ALA A 28 9.11 -20.97 2.14
N ALA A 29 7.88 -21.14 1.63
CA ALA A 29 6.71 -20.37 2.07
C ALA A 29 6.34 -20.68 3.52
N ARG A 30 6.41 -21.95 3.93
CA ARG A 30 6.13 -22.37 5.32
C ARG A 30 7.16 -21.82 6.29
N LYS A 31 8.45 -21.81 5.93
CA LYS A 31 9.51 -21.23 6.75
C LYS A 31 9.43 -19.70 6.84
N ALA A 32 8.96 -19.03 5.78
CA ALA A 32 8.68 -17.59 5.79
C ALA A 32 7.45 -17.25 6.65
N GLU A 33 6.42 -18.09 6.62
CA GLU A 33 5.21 -17.96 7.45
C GLU A 33 5.47 -18.26 8.93
N GLU A 34 6.28 -19.29 9.22
CA GLU A 34 6.75 -19.62 10.58
C GLU A 34 7.66 -18.53 11.15
N GLY A 35 8.46 -17.85 10.33
CA GLY A 35 9.20 -16.64 10.72
C GLY A 35 8.31 -15.44 11.02
N ARG A 36 7.16 -15.29 10.32
CA ARG A 36 6.19 -14.21 10.58
C ARG A 36 5.34 -14.44 11.83
N LYS A 37 5.11 -15.69 12.25
CA LYS A 37 4.30 -16.00 13.44
C LYS A 37 4.95 -15.63 14.78
N GLY A 38 6.26 -15.37 14.80
CA GLY A 38 6.99 -14.98 16.02
C GLY A 38 7.66 -13.61 15.97
N ALA A 39 7.77 -12.99 14.79
CA ALA A 39 8.35 -11.66 14.66
C ALA A 39 7.26 -10.60 14.87
N PRO A 40 7.36 -9.72 15.88
CA PRO A 40 6.52 -8.53 15.90
C PRO A 40 6.76 -7.78 14.59
N PRO A 41 5.71 -7.20 13.96
CA PRO A 41 5.91 -6.36 12.80
C PRO A 41 6.98 -5.30 13.14
N PRO A 42 7.88 -4.95 12.20
CA PRO A 42 8.93 -3.98 12.48
C PRO A 42 8.29 -2.71 13.05
N ALA A 43 8.51 -2.49 14.34
CA ALA A 43 7.96 -1.37 15.07
C ALA A 43 8.85 -0.16 14.81
N PHE A 44 8.56 0.58 13.75
CA PHE A 44 9.18 1.87 13.50
C PHE A 44 8.79 2.83 14.63
N ARG A 45 9.77 3.55 15.18
CA ARG A 45 9.52 4.47 16.29
C ARG A 45 8.93 5.76 15.74
N ALA A 46 8.05 6.42 16.49
CA ALA A 46 7.41 7.67 16.08
C ALA A 46 8.38 8.79 15.66
N LYS A 47 9.65 8.73 16.07
CA LYS A 47 10.71 9.67 15.67
C LYS A 47 11.28 9.42 14.26
N ASP A 48 10.99 8.27 13.65
CA ASP A 48 11.32 7.95 12.26
C ASP A 48 10.26 8.53 11.29
N LEU A 49 9.21 9.15 11.84
CA LEU A 49 8.06 9.74 11.14
C LEU A 49 8.18 11.28 11.09
N VAL A 50 9.24 11.82 10.48
CA VAL A 50 9.30 13.26 10.21
C VAL A 50 8.65 13.54 8.85
N GLY A 51 7.52 14.24 8.89
CA GLY A 51 6.68 14.58 7.73
C GLY A 51 5.48 13.63 7.62
N ASP A 52 4.28 14.20 7.40
CA ASP A 52 3.00 13.53 7.14
C ASP A 52 3.06 11.99 7.20
N VAL A 53 2.67 11.41 8.34
CA VAL A 53 2.71 9.96 8.57
C VAL A 53 1.92 9.26 7.47
N GLU A 54 2.64 8.76 6.48
CA GLU A 54 2.07 8.00 5.37
C GLU A 54 1.42 6.75 5.95
N TRP A 55 0.22 6.42 5.45
CA TRP A 55 -0.48 5.25 5.93
C TRP A 55 0.32 3.99 5.58
N ILE A 56 0.59 3.11 6.56
CA ILE A 56 1.14 1.79 6.29
C ILE A 56 -0.04 0.88 5.92
N ILE A 57 -0.02 0.36 4.69
CA ILE A 57 -1.09 -0.51 4.19
C ILE A 57 -1.00 -1.84 4.95
N THR A 58 -2.08 -2.18 5.65
CA THR A 58 -2.33 -3.52 6.20
C THR A 58 -3.60 -4.08 5.60
N ARG A 59 -3.84 -5.37 5.76
CA ARG A 59 -5.08 -6.01 5.30
C ARG A 59 -6.29 -5.37 5.97
N GLU A 60 -6.26 -5.26 7.29
CA GLU A 60 -7.36 -4.73 8.10
C GLU A 60 -7.65 -3.27 7.72
N GLY A 61 -6.60 -2.44 7.61
CA GLY A 61 -6.76 -1.04 7.22
C GLY A 61 -7.30 -0.88 5.81
N LEU A 62 -6.97 -1.80 4.90
CA LEU A 62 -7.48 -1.82 3.53
C LEU A 62 -8.95 -2.28 3.47
N GLU A 63 -9.34 -3.23 4.32
CA GLU A 63 -10.75 -3.65 4.47
C GLU A 63 -11.61 -2.51 5.05
N GLU A 64 -11.13 -1.82 6.10
CA GLU A 64 -11.77 -0.62 6.64
C GLU A 64 -11.92 0.48 5.58
N TYR A 65 -10.83 0.78 4.88
CA TYR A 65 -10.81 1.80 3.83
C TYR A 65 -11.77 1.46 2.69
N ALA A 66 -11.78 0.21 2.22
CA ALA A 66 -12.68 -0.23 1.16
C ALA A 66 -14.15 -0.15 1.59
N SER A 67 -14.45 -0.45 2.86
CA SER A 67 -15.79 -0.31 3.43
C SER A 67 -16.22 1.15 3.48
N ALA A 68 -15.35 2.04 3.96
CA ALA A 68 -15.60 3.49 3.98
C ALA A 68 -15.84 4.04 2.56
N ARG A 69 -15.02 3.65 1.60
CA ARG A 69 -15.16 4.03 0.19
C ARG A 69 -16.47 3.53 -0.40
N ALA A 70 -16.87 2.29 -0.09
CA ALA A 70 -18.12 1.72 -0.56
C ALA A 70 -19.35 2.47 -0.01
N ASP A 71 -19.34 2.82 1.27
CA ASP A 71 -20.41 3.59 1.90
C ASP A 71 -20.51 5.01 1.33
N ILE A 72 -19.38 5.69 1.10
CA ILE A 72 -19.36 7.01 0.44
C ILE A 72 -19.87 6.90 -1.00
N ALA A 73 -19.49 5.87 -1.74
CA ALA A 73 -20.01 5.63 -3.08
C ALA A 73 -21.53 5.44 -3.06
N ALA A 74 -22.06 4.68 -2.11
CA ALA A 74 -23.50 4.50 -1.93
C ALA A 74 -24.21 5.82 -1.59
N LEU A 75 -23.63 6.69 -0.75
CA LEU A 75 -24.15 8.03 -0.48
C LEU A 75 -24.20 8.89 -1.75
N ARG A 76 -23.09 8.95 -2.51
CA ARG A 76 -23.02 9.72 -3.76
C ARG A 76 -24.09 9.27 -4.76
N ARG A 77 -24.35 7.96 -4.85
CA ARG A 77 -25.40 7.42 -5.74
C ARG A 77 -26.81 7.81 -5.32
N LYS A 78 -27.08 7.87 -4.01
CA LYS A 78 -28.38 8.28 -3.47
C LYS A 78 -28.61 9.78 -3.57
N THR A 79 -27.54 10.58 -3.69
CA THR A 79 -27.62 12.04 -3.66
C THR A 79 -26.90 12.64 -4.87
N ALA A 80 -27.62 12.80 -5.98
CA ALA A 80 -27.06 13.33 -7.23
C ALA A 80 -26.36 14.70 -7.06
N SER A 81 -26.92 15.60 -6.25
CA SER A 81 -26.33 16.92 -6.01
C SER A 81 -24.97 16.85 -5.29
N LEU A 82 -24.83 15.93 -4.33
CA LEU A 82 -23.55 15.63 -3.67
C LEU A 82 -22.54 15.11 -4.69
N HIS A 83 -22.95 14.16 -5.52
CA HIS A 83 -22.07 13.62 -6.56
C HIS A 83 -21.58 14.72 -7.50
N THR A 84 -22.48 15.56 -8.04
CA THR A 84 -22.11 16.64 -8.95
C THR A 84 -21.12 17.62 -8.31
N ARG A 85 -21.34 18.05 -7.06
CA ARG A 85 -20.41 18.96 -6.35
C ARG A 85 -19.02 18.36 -6.16
N LEU A 86 -18.96 17.09 -5.76
CA LEU A 86 -17.69 16.40 -5.54
C LEU A 86 -16.95 16.12 -6.85
N PHE A 87 -17.68 15.74 -7.91
CA PHE A 87 -17.12 15.52 -9.24
C PHE A 87 -16.56 16.82 -9.83
N GLU A 88 -17.30 17.92 -9.76
CA GLU A 88 -16.80 19.21 -10.26
C GLU A 88 -15.60 19.72 -9.46
N THR A 89 -15.59 19.52 -8.14
CA THR A 89 -14.40 19.82 -7.32
C THR A 89 -13.21 18.97 -7.76
N SER A 90 -13.39 17.68 -8.05
CA SER A 90 -12.28 16.79 -8.44
C SER A 90 -11.69 17.09 -9.80
N ARG A 91 -12.48 17.68 -10.71
CA ARG A 91 -11.96 18.17 -11.99
C ARG A 91 -10.96 19.30 -11.80
N ARG A 92 -11.21 20.18 -10.81
CA ARG A 92 -10.41 21.38 -10.51
C ARG A 92 -9.27 21.13 -9.53
N ALA A 93 -9.33 20.06 -8.75
CA ALA A 93 -8.28 19.69 -7.80
C ALA A 93 -6.96 19.40 -8.51
N ALA A 94 -5.86 19.99 -8.00
CA ALA A 94 -4.52 19.72 -8.51
C ALA A 94 -3.91 18.49 -7.82
N LYS A 95 -4.23 18.31 -6.54
CA LYS A 95 -3.81 17.19 -5.71
C LYS A 95 -5.04 16.52 -5.10
N LEU A 96 -4.91 15.24 -4.78
CA LEU A 96 -6.00 14.50 -4.13
C LEU A 96 -6.37 15.12 -2.78
N ALA A 97 -5.38 15.62 -2.02
CA ALA A 97 -5.59 16.30 -0.74
C ALA A 97 -6.46 17.57 -0.85
N ASP A 98 -6.52 18.21 -2.02
CA ASP A 98 -7.35 19.40 -2.26
C ASP A 98 -8.85 19.09 -2.23
N LEU A 99 -9.22 17.80 -2.28
CA LEU A 99 -10.60 17.33 -2.12
C LEU A 99 -11.06 17.32 -0.66
N ALA A 100 -10.14 17.38 0.31
CA ALA A 100 -10.46 17.23 1.72
C ALA A 100 -11.47 18.27 2.23
N PRO A 101 -11.36 19.58 1.89
CA PRO A 101 -12.35 20.57 2.30
C PRO A 101 -13.75 20.28 1.77
N ALA A 102 -13.87 19.83 0.50
CA ALA A 102 -15.15 19.50 -0.10
C ALA A 102 -15.81 18.28 0.54
N LEU A 103 -15.03 17.26 0.90
CA LEU A 103 -15.55 16.12 1.69
C LEU A 103 -15.97 16.55 3.10
N SER A 104 -15.18 17.39 3.76
CA SER A 104 -15.48 17.88 5.11
C SER A 104 -16.68 18.81 5.18
N ALA A 105 -17.05 19.46 4.06
CA ALA A 105 -18.23 20.31 3.97
C ALA A 105 -19.54 19.51 3.91
N GLU A 106 -19.49 18.19 3.72
CA GLU A 106 -20.65 17.33 3.51
C GLU A 106 -20.93 16.50 4.78
N PRO A 107 -21.93 16.85 5.63
CA PRO A 107 -22.11 16.23 6.94
C PRO A 107 -22.31 14.71 6.88
N ALA A 108 -23.01 14.22 5.86
CA ALA A 108 -23.24 12.78 5.65
C ALA A 108 -21.92 12.03 5.38
N ILE A 109 -20.95 12.65 4.70
CA ILE A 109 -19.63 12.07 4.47
C ILE A 109 -18.82 12.08 5.76
N VAL A 110 -18.80 13.20 6.49
CA VAL A 110 -18.11 13.30 7.78
C VAL A 110 -18.63 12.26 8.77
N GLN A 111 -19.95 12.10 8.86
CA GLN A 111 -20.58 11.08 9.71
C GLN A 111 -20.16 9.66 9.27
N THR A 112 -20.17 9.40 7.96
CA THR A 112 -19.77 8.10 7.42
C THR A 112 -18.32 7.78 7.73
N LEU A 113 -17.40 8.71 7.49
CA LEU A 113 -15.98 8.56 7.81
C LEU A 113 -15.74 8.42 9.31
N GLY A 114 -16.52 9.11 10.14
CA GLY A 114 -16.49 8.99 11.60
C GLY A 114 -16.73 7.56 12.10
N ARG A 115 -17.59 6.77 11.43
CA ARG A 115 -17.81 5.34 11.75
C ARG A 115 -16.55 4.50 11.60
N TYR A 116 -15.64 4.92 10.72
CA TYR A 116 -14.35 4.28 10.46
C TYR A 116 -13.19 4.98 11.16
N LYS A 117 -13.47 5.96 12.04
CA LYS A 117 -12.45 6.79 12.71
C LYS A 117 -11.52 7.50 11.73
N LEU A 118 -12.05 7.92 10.58
CA LEU A 118 -11.30 8.65 9.55
C LEU A 118 -11.74 10.11 9.52
N SER A 119 -10.77 11.01 9.31
CA SER A 119 -11.06 12.34 8.77
C SER A 119 -11.08 12.31 7.23
N SER A 120 -11.63 13.34 6.59
CA SER A 120 -11.54 13.50 5.12
C SER A 120 -10.09 13.50 4.63
N ARG A 121 -9.17 14.08 5.41
CA ARG A 121 -7.73 14.08 5.09
C ARG A 121 -7.13 12.69 5.19
N ASP A 122 -7.46 11.93 6.24
CA ASP A 122 -6.94 10.57 6.40
C ASP A 122 -7.49 9.64 5.32
N TYR A 123 -8.78 9.77 4.99
CA TYR A 123 -9.40 9.03 3.89
C TYR A 123 -8.67 9.26 2.56
N LEU A 124 -8.43 10.53 2.20
CA LEU A 124 -7.71 10.87 0.98
C LEU A 124 -6.22 10.51 1.05
N ARG A 125 -5.60 10.56 2.23
CA ARG A 125 -4.22 10.07 2.41
C ARG A 125 -4.14 8.58 2.13
N ARG A 126 -5.07 7.77 2.66
CA ARG A 126 -5.14 6.32 2.40
C ARG A 126 -5.33 6.02 0.91
N GLU A 127 -6.22 6.78 0.24
CA GLU A 127 -6.42 6.72 -1.21
C GLU A 127 -5.12 7.04 -1.97
N GLN A 128 -4.47 8.16 -1.66
CA GLN A 128 -3.22 8.56 -2.31
C GLN A 128 -2.13 7.50 -2.14
N THR A 129 -1.97 6.96 -0.93
CA THR A 129 -1.02 5.90 -0.62
C THR A 129 -1.32 4.65 -1.44
N LEU A 130 -2.57 4.19 -1.51
CA LEU A 130 -2.95 3.00 -2.27
C LEU A 130 -2.71 3.19 -3.78
N VAL A 131 -3.09 4.35 -4.32
CA VAL A 131 -2.90 4.69 -5.74
C VAL A 131 -1.42 4.72 -6.10
N ASN A 132 -0.59 5.37 -5.30
CA ASN A 132 0.86 5.41 -5.49
C ASN A 132 1.47 4.01 -5.37
N ALA A 133 1.17 3.29 -4.29
CA ALA A 133 1.72 1.94 -4.06
C ALA A 133 1.37 0.99 -5.21
N THR A 134 0.15 1.06 -5.73
CA THR A 134 -0.29 0.27 -6.90
C THR A 134 0.47 0.65 -8.17
N ALA A 135 0.64 1.95 -8.43
CA ALA A 135 1.37 2.43 -9.60
C ALA A 135 2.86 2.03 -9.56
N TRP A 136 3.51 2.13 -8.41
CA TRP A 136 4.91 1.74 -8.22
C TRP A 136 5.10 0.22 -8.20
N ALA A 137 4.15 -0.54 -7.63
CA ALA A 137 4.17 -2.00 -7.63
C ALA A 137 4.18 -2.59 -9.04
N ALA A 138 3.53 -1.92 -10.01
CA ALA A 138 3.51 -2.32 -11.42
C ALA A 138 4.84 -2.08 -12.15
N GLN A 139 5.79 -1.33 -11.56
CA GLN A 139 7.08 -1.05 -12.18
C GLN A 139 8.08 -2.18 -11.92
N LYS A 140 8.93 -2.46 -12.91
CA LYS A 140 9.98 -3.50 -12.81
C LYS A 140 11.08 -3.13 -11.79
N ALA A 141 11.42 -1.86 -11.68
CA ALA A 141 12.42 -1.35 -10.76
C ALA A 141 11.92 -0.05 -10.11
N LEU A 142 12.22 0.13 -8.83
CA LEU A 142 11.87 1.35 -8.09
C LEU A 142 13.02 2.37 -8.17
N PRO A 143 12.73 3.66 -8.34
CA PRO A 143 13.76 4.70 -8.37
C PRO A 143 14.44 4.84 -7.02
N ASP A 144 15.71 5.28 -7.02
CA ASP A 144 16.50 5.41 -5.79
C ASP A 144 15.90 6.42 -4.81
N SER A 145 15.21 7.45 -5.31
CA SER A 145 14.46 8.41 -4.51
C SER A 145 13.32 7.80 -3.69
N LEU A 146 12.80 6.64 -4.11
CA LEU A 146 11.78 5.91 -3.37
C LEU A 146 12.41 4.99 -2.31
N LYS A 147 13.62 4.47 -2.56
CA LYS A 147 14.34 3.57 -1.63
C LYS A 147 14.67 4.26 -0.31
N SER A 148 14.86 5.58 -0.31
CA SER A 148 15.05 6.39 0.91
C SER A 148 13.76 6.61 1.71
N ARG A 149 12.61 6.12 1.23
CA ARG A 149 11.28 6.30 1.86
C ARG A 149 10.73 4.93 2.30
N PRO A 150 11.12 4.42 3.48
CA PRO A 150 10.89 3.03 3.88
C PRO A 150 9.40 2.64 3.91
N ILE A 151 8.52 3.52 4.38
CA ILE A 151 7.07 3.28 4.39
C ILE A 151 6.52 3.09 2.98
N ARG A 152 6.99 3.87 2.00
CA ARG A 152 6.55 3.72 0.61
C ARG A 152 6.99 2.41 0.01
N VAL A 153 8.24 2.03 0.23
CA VAL A 153 8.76 0.73 -0.21
C VAL A 153 7.94 -0.40 0.41
N GLN A 154 7.68 -0.34 1.72
CA GLN A 154 6.84 -1.31 2.41
C GLN A 154 5.43 -1.41 1.82
N ASN A 155 4.80 -0.28 1.51
CA ASN A 155 3.48 -0.26 0.89
C ASN A 155 3.49 -0.86 -0.53
N VAL A 156 4.54 -0.59 -1.30
CA VAL A 156 4.74 -1.18 -2.63
C VAL A 156 4.92 -2.69 -2.55
N ASP A 157 5.77 -3.15 -1.64
CA ASP A 157 6.02 -4.57 -1.43
C ASP A 157 4.77 -5.28 -0.92
N PHE A 158 4.01 -4.65 -0.01
CA PHE A 158 2.71 -5.17 0.41
C PHE A 158 1.77 -5.38 -0.78
N VAL A 159 1.65 -4.40 -1.69
CA VAL A 159 0.79 -4.51 -2.87
C VAL A 159 1.28 -5.60 -3.83
N ARG A 160 2.60 -5.74 -4.03
CA ARG A 160 3.19 -6.81 -4.86
C ARG A 160 2.90 -8.19 -4.29
N ASP A 161 3.15 -8.39 -3.00
CA ASP A 161 3.00 -9.67 -2.32
C ASP A 161 1.53 -10.07 -2.15
N ASN A 162 0.62 -9.09 -2.08
CA ASN A 162 -0.80 -9.31 -1.80
C ASN A 162 -1.72 -8.98 -3.00
N GLY A 163 -1.22 -9.09 -4.23
CA GLY A 163 -1.96 -8.69 -5.44
C GLY A 163 -3.36 -9.32 -5.59
N VAL A 164 -3.58 -10.54 -5.08
CA VAL A 164 -4.93 -11.15 -5.03
C VAL A 164 -5.85 -10.38 -4.07
N VAL A 165 -5.40 -10.14 -2.84
CA VAL A 165 -6.16 -9.38 -1.82
C VAL A 165 -6.47 -7.97 -2.31
N ILE A 166 -5.48 -7.28 -2.91
CA ILE A 166 -5.70 -5.94 -3.48
C ILE A 166 -6.80 -5.98 -4.54
N ARG A 167 -6.77 -6.96 -5.46
CA ARG A 167 -7.81 -7.11 -6.49
C ARG A 167 -9.18 -7.41 -5.91
N GLU A 168 -9.28 -8.34 -4.96
CA GLU A 168 -10.54 -8.71 -4.31
C GLU A 168 -11.15 -7.51 -3.57
N ILE A 169 -10.35 -6.82 -2.76
CA ILE A 169 -10.81 -5.67 -2.00
C ILE A 169 -11.17 -4.51 -2.95
N THR A 170 -10.40 -4.33 -4.03
CA THR A 170 -10.67 -3.32 -5.06
C THR A 170 -11.97 -3.59 -5.80
N ALA A 171 -12.23 -4.84 -6.17
CA ALA A 171 -13.48 -5.24 -6.81
C ALA A 171 -14.71 -4.93 -5.95
N ARG A 172 -14.60 -5.02 -4.60
CA ARG A 172 -15.73 -4.71 -3.69
C ARG A 172 -16.20 -3.26 -3.81
N TYR A 173 -15.28 -2.29 -3.77
CA TYR A 173 -15.67 -0.89 -3.92
C TYR A 173 -15.91 -0.51 -5.39
N GLN A 174 -15.21 -1.10 -6.35
CA GLN A 174 -15.46 -0.84 -7.77
C GLN A 174 -16.88 -1.21 -8.20
N LYS A 175 -17.44 -2.31 -7.68
CA LYS A 175 -18.83 -2.71 -7.96
C LYS A 175 -19.84 -1.61 -7.59
N VAL A 176 -19.63 -0.93 -6.47
CA VAL A 176 -20.50 0.18 -6.04
C VAL A 176 -20.15 1.51 -6.69
N GLU A 177 -18.97 1.62 -7.29
CA GLU A 177 -18.44 2.81 -7.97
C GLU A 177 -18.66 2.80 -9.49
N THR A 178 -19.26 1.72 -10.03
CA THR A 178 -19.43 1.44 -11.48
C THR A 178 -20.05 2.57 -12.30
N SER A 179 -20.90 3.40 -11.71
CA SER A 179 -21.22 4.73 -12.23
C SER A 179 -22.10 5.48 -11.22
N PRO A 180 -21.82 6.75 -10.90
CA PRO A 180 -20.74 7.56 -11.45
C PRO A 180 -19.46 7.57 -10.60
N ILE A 181 -18.32 7.46 -11.29
CA ILE A 181 -16.98 7.71 -10.73
C ILE A 181 -16.90 9.19 -10.36
N TRP A 182 -16.39 9.52 -9.16
CA TRP A 182 -16.31 10.93 -8.74
C TRP A 182 -14.95 11.58 -8.94
N PHE A 183 -13.87 10.82 -9.15
CA PHE A 183 -12.58 11.34 -9.65
C PHE A 183 -11.77 10.26 -10.37
N ASN A 184 -10.83 10.68 -11.22
CA ASN A 184 -9.90 9.78 -11.90
C ASN A 184 -8.61 9.64 -11.07
N ALA A 185 -8.44 8.48 -10.41
CA ALA A 185 -7.27 8.20 -9.57
C ALA A 185 -5.93 8.30 -10.31
N ALA A 186 -5.88 7.96 -11.61
CA ALA A 186 -4.67 8.02 -12.40
C ALA A 186 -4.11 9.46 -12.54
N ARG A 187 -4.96 10.49 -12.39
CA ARG A 187 -4.52 11.90 -12.41
C ARG A 187 -3.69 12.28 -11.19
N PHE A 188 -3.82 11.54 -10.10
CA PHE A 188 -3.19 11.87 -8.81
C PHE A 188 -2.01 10.96 -8.47
N VAL A 189 -1.64 10.03 -9.35
CA VAL A 189 -0.42 9.23 -9.17
C VAL A 189 0.79 10.16 -9.14
N GLU A 190 1.59 10.07 -8.08
CA GLU A 190 2.84 10.79 -8.00
C GLU A 190 3.80 10.31 -9.10
N LYS A 191 4.27 11.25 -9.91
CA LYS A 191 5.25 10.98 -10.95
C LYS A 191 6.65 10.83 -10.33
N PRO A 192 7.55 10.05 -10.96
CA PRO A 192 8.97 9.99 -10.61
C PRO A 192 9.62 11.38 -10.57
#